data_AF-A0A969C1Z5-F1
#
_entry.id   AF-A0A969C1Z5-F1
#
_cell.length_a   1.000
_cell.length_b   1.000
_cell.length_c   1.000
_cell.angle_alpha   90.00
_cell.angle_beta   90.00
_cell.angle_gamma   90.00
#
_symmetry.space_group_name_H-M   'P 1'
#
loop_
_entity.id
_entity.type
_entity.pdbx_description
1 polymer ?
#
loop_
_entity_poly.entity_id
_entity_poly.type
_entity_poly.pdbx_seq_one_letter_code
_entity_poly.pdbx_strand_id
1 'polypeptide(L)'
;KVFHAGGQDIEIFYNLTGNTPHPMFDTQIAAMALGQGEQIGYSNLVDLWLGINLDKGARFTDWSRRPLDKRQLDYAIADVTHLSQIFPKMLDKLRELNRGNWLNEEMERISDPENYANDPDKSWQRVKIQSRKPDVLGRLQALAAWREREARHKNIPRGRIMKDETLADIASHPPKAQADLAKVRGLSAAWRDNEIGDRLMIAVTAAKPLSRSDMPERTRGSGNGKDGALVADLLKLLLKIRSREINVASRLIAKSDEMERLAGGEREGLSLLSGWRFEQFGSDALDLVEGRMAFAVVNGKLKMTRTGTGED
;
A
#
# COMPACT_ATOMS: atom_id res chain seq x y z
N LYS A 1 11.30 15.10 11.94
CA LYS A 1 10.02 15.69 11.48
C LYS A 1 8.91 14.75 11.92
N VAL A 2 7.76 15.24 12.37
CA VAL A 2 6.70 14.40 12.95
C VAL A 2 5.44 14.49 12.09
N PHE A 3 4.90 13.34 11.73
CA PHE A 3 3.68 13.20 10.94
C PHE A 3 2.70 12.25 11.64
N HIS A 4 1.46 12.24 11.17
CA HIS A 4 0.47 11.24 11.53
C HIS A 4 -0.19 10.74 10.26
N ALA A 5 -0.01 9.46 9.93
CA ALA A 5 -0.50 8.90 8.68
C ALA A 5 -0.02 9.69 7.45
N GLY A 6 1.26 10.12 7.47
CA GLY A 6 1.80 11.16 6.60
C GLY A 6 2.03 10.77 5.15
N GLY A 7 1.62 9.57 4.73
CA GLY A 7 1.91 9.04 3.39
C GLY A 7 1.49 9.98 2.26
N GLN A 8 0.32 10.62 2.36
CA GLN A 8 -0.15 11.59 1.37
C GLN A 8 0.56 12.94 1.47
N ASP A 9 0.89 13.39 2.69
CA ASP A 9 1.61 14.65 2.91
C ASP A 9 3.03 14.58 2.32
N ILE A 10 3.69 13.43 2.47
CA ILE A 10 5.03 13.20 1.93
C ILE A 10 5.03 13.21 0.40
N GLU A 11 3.98 12.68 -0.23
CA GLU A 11 3.80 12.78 -1.69
C GLU A 11 3.74 14.24 -2.16
N ILE A 12 3.10 15.14 -1.38
CA ILE A 12 3.07 16.57 -1.68
C ILE A 12 4.48 17.16 -1.61
N PHE A 13 5.26 16.86 -0.57
CA PHE A 13 6.65 17.33 -0.45
C PHE A 13 7.52 16.82 -1.60
N TYR A 14 7.38 15.55 -1.97
CA TYR A 14 8.08 14.96 -3.11
C TYR A 14 7.73 15.68 -4.41
N ASN A 15 6.45 15.88 -4.69
CA ASN A 15 6.01 16.57 -5.91
C ASN A 15 6.50 18.02 -6.00
N LEU A 16 6.69 18.69 -4.86
CA LEU A 16 7.19 20.07 -4.80
C LEU A 16 8.71 20.19 -4.82
N THR A 17 9.44 19.21 -4.29
CA THR A 17 10.87 19.35 -3.99
C THR A 17 11.76 18.27 -4.59
N GLY A 18 11.17 17.22 -5.19
CA GLY A 18 11.88 16.01 -5.62
C GLY A 18 12.44 15.16 -4.49
N ASN A 19 12.19 15.53 -3.23
CA ASN A 19 12.74 14.88 -2.04
C ASN A 19 11.65 14.69 -0.98
N THR A 20 11.92 13.84 -0.01
CA THR A 20 11.04 13.57 1.13
C THR A 20 11.62 14.14 2.43
N PRO A 21 10.79 14.45 3.44
CA PRO A 21 11.30 14.87 4.74
C PRO A 21 12.05 13.72 5.46
N HIS A 22 13.35 13.87 5.68
CA HIS A 22 14.16 12.86 6.40
C HIS A 22 15.13 13.52 7.41
N PRO A 23 15.29 13.02 8.66
CA PRO A 23 14.60 11.87 9.26
C PRO A 23 13.16 12.21 9.71
N MET A 24 12.31 11.19 9.76
CA MET A 24 10.90 11.31 10.08
C MET A 24 10.41 10.33 11.14
N PHE A 25 9.30 10.70 11.78
CA PHE A 25 8.58 9.90 12.74
C PHE A 25 7.08 9.99 12.44
N ASP A 26 6.46 8.86 12.10
CA ASP A 26 5.02 8.75 11.91
C ASP A 26 4.35 8.17 13.16
N THR A 27 3.50 8.97 13.79
CA THR A 27 2.80 8.59 15.02
C THR A 27 1.77 7.47 14.80
N GLN A 28 1.22 7.28 13.59
CA GLN A 28 0.33 6.15 13.31
C GLN A 28 1.13 4.83 13.23
N ILE A 29 2.33 4.87 12.65
CA ILE A 29 3.23 3.70 12.64
C ILE A 29 3.69 3.38 14.07
N ALA A 30 4.07 4.40 14.85
CA ALA A 30 4.42 4.21 16.25
C ALA A 30 3.24 3.62 17.08
N ALA A 31 2.00 4.05 16.80
CA ALA A 31 0.81 3.53 17.46
C ALA A 31 0.61 2.03 17.20
N MET A 32 0.96 1.53 16.01
CA MET A 32 0.94 0.10 15.72
C MET A 32 1.88 -0.70 16.64
N ALA A 33 3.09 -0.21 16.87
CA ALA A 33 4.07 -0.84 17.76
C ALA A 33 3.66 -0.78 19.25
N LEU A 34 2.80 0.17 19.60
CA LEU A 34 2.24 0.34 20.95
C LEU A 34 0.89 -0.38 21.16
N GLY A 35 0.42 -1.13 20.16
CA GLY A 35 -0.84 -1.88 20.25
C GLY A 35 -2.10 -1.00 20.21
N GLN A 36 -1.99 0.23 19.71
CA GLN A 36 -3.07 1.23 19.68
C GLN A 36 -3.93 1.18 18.40
N GLY A 37 -3.80 0.10 17.63
CA GLY A 37 -4.54 -0.14 16.39
C GLY A 37 -3.74 0.18 15.12
N GLU A 38 -4.16 -0.42 14.00
CA GLU A 38 -3.49 -0.30 12.69
C GLU A 38 -3.73 1.04 11.99
N GLN A 39 -4.88 1.66 12.25
CA GLN A 39 -5.35 2.85 11.55
C GLN A 39 -5.99 3.83 12.53
N ILE A 40 -5.36 4.02 13.70
CA ILE A 40 -5.81 5.06 14.63
C ILE A 40 -5.73 6.41 13.91
N GLY A 41 -6.85 7.14 13.89
CA GLY A 41 -6.91 8.48 13.32
C GLY A 41 -6.41 9.53 14.30
N TYR A 42 -6.00 10.69 13.78
CA TYR A 42 -5.34 11.73 14.56
C TYR A 42 -6.13 12.17 15.80
N SER A 43 -7.42 12.48 15.65
CA SER A 43 -8.27 12.89 16.78
C SER A 43 -8.33 11.83 17.89
N ASN A 44 -8.39 10.54 17.52
CA ASN A 44 -8.43 9.46 18.50
C ASN A 44 -7.06 9.28 19.18
N LEU A 45 -5.96 9.52 18.47
CA LEU A 45 -4.62 9.51 19.05
C LEU A 45 -4.47 10.65 20.08
N VAL A 46 -4.96 11.85 19.74
CA VAL A 46 -4.94 13.02 20.64
C VAL A 46 -5.76 12.77 21.90
N ASP A 47 -6.96 12.22 21.77
CA ASP A 47 -7.78 11.83 22.92
C ASP A 47 -7.08 10.75 23.77
N LEU A 48 -6.54 9.71 23.15
CA LEU A 48 -5.86 8.61 23.85
C LEU A 48 -4.66 9.08 24.69
N TRP A 49 -3.85 10.00 24.17
CA TRP A 49 -2.60 10.41 24.81
C TRP A 49 -2.72 11.67 25.69
N LEU A 50 -3.66 12.56 25.37
CA LEU A 50 -3.80 13.85 26.03
C LEU A 50 -5.19 14.07 26.66
N GLY A 51 -6.18 13.20 26.40
CA GLY A 51 -7.57 13.37 26.86
C GLY A 51 -8.29 14.55 26.20
N ILE A 52 -7.83 14.99 25.02
CA ILE A 52 -8.35 16.16 24.31
C ILE A 52 -9.23 15.70 23.14
N ASN A 53 -10.47 16.18 23.12
CA ASN A 53 -11.39 15.96 22.01
C ASN A 53 -11.23 17.05 20.94
N LEU A 54 -10.81 16.65 19.73
CA LEU A 54 -10.69 17.56 18.59
C LEU A 54 -12.00 17.65 17.79
N ASP A 55 -12.33 18.87 17.36
CA ASP A 55 -13.40 19.10 16.40
C ASP A 55 -12.99 18.62 15.00
N LYS A 56 -13.90 17.91 14.32
CA LYS A 56 -13.70 17.36 12.96
C LYS A 56 -14.21 18.30 11.86
N GLY A 57 -14.68 19.49 12.23
CA GLY A 57 -15.56 20.34 11.42
C GLY A 57 -15.02 20.88 10.09
N ALA A 58 -13.72 20.90 9.82
CA ALA A 58 -13.15 21.50 8.60
C ALA A 58 -12.42 20.54 7.65
N ARG A 59 -12.49 19.22 7.89
CA ARG A 59 -11.79 18.20 7.08
C ARG A 59 -12.15 18.24 5.58
N PHE A 60 -13.43 18.50 5.26
CA PHE A 60 -13.94 18.53 3.88
C PHE A 60 -14.34 19.96 3.48
N THR A 61 -13.37 20.86 3.42
CA THR A 61 -13.55 22.25 2.96
C THR A 61 -12.66 22.55 1.76
N ASP A 62 -13.00 23.59 0.99
CA ASP A 62 -12.13 24.06 -0.10
C ASP A 62 -10.93 24.82 0.47
N TRP A 63 -9.79 24.14 0.58
CA TRP A 63 -8.52 24.69 1.06
C TRP A 63 -7.82 25.60 0.04
N SER A 64 -8.34 25.71 -1.20
CA SER A 64 -7.81 26.63 -2.22
C SER A 64 -8.40 28.04 -2.09
N ARG A 65 -9.59 28.18 -1.50
CA ARG A 65 -10.27 29.47 -1.33
C ARG A 65 -9.45 30.44 -0.48
N ARG A 66 -9.47 31.72 -0.84
CA ARG A 66 -8.85 32.79 -0.05
C ARG A 66 -9.82 33.96 0.21
N PRO A 67 -9.76 34.61 1.38
CA PRO A 67 -8.97 34.20 2.56
C PRO A 67 -9.52 32.90 3.19
N LEU A 68 -8.69 32.20 3.96
CA LEU A 68 -9.15 31.07 4.78
C LEU A 68 -10.06 31.60 5.89
N ASP A 69 -11.11 30.86 6.23
CA ASP A 69 -11.97 31.21 7.36
C ASP A 69 -11.33 30.80 8.70
N LYS A 70 -11.86 31.35 9.80
CA LYS A 70 -11.35 31.07 11.15
C LYS A 70 -11.39 29.58 11.48
N ARG A 71 -12.43 28.85 11.05
CA ARG A 71 -12.59 27.42 11.34
C ARG A 71 -11.53 26.59 10.62
N GLN A 72 -11.18 26.94 9.39
CA GLN A 72 -10.09 26.32 8.64
C GLN A 72 -8.74 26.57 9.33
N LEU A 73 -8.49 27.80 9.80
CA LEU A 73 -7.25 28.12 10.52
C LEU A 73 -7.13 27.35 11.84
N ASP A 74 -8.19 27.36 12.66
CA ASP A 74 -8.23 26.67 13.95
C ASP A 74 -8.00 25.15 13.76
N TYR A 75 -8.64 24.55 12.75
CA TYR A 75 -8.46 23.14 12.38
C TYR A 75 -7.02 22.83 11.95
N ALA A 76 -6.44 23.64 11.04
CA ALA A 76 -5.08 23.42 10.55
C ALA A 76 -4.02 23.52 11.66
N ILE A 77 -4.20 24.44 12.62
CA ILE A 77 -3.34 24.58 13.80
C ILE A 77 -3.47 23.36 14.71
N ALA A 78 -4.70 22.89 14.94
CA ALA A 78 -4.97 21.72 15.78
C ALA A 78 -4.31 20.44 15.24
N ASP A 79 -4.23 20.26 13.92
CA ASP A 79 -3.61 19.09 13.26
C ASP A 79 -2.09 18.94 13.55
N VAL A 80 -1.41 19.99 14.03
CA VAL A 80 0.03 19.97 14.34
C VAL A 80 0.35 20.22 15.81
N THR A 81 -0.47 21.00 16.51
CA THR A 81 -0.17 21.48 17.87
C THR A 81 0.07 20.31 18.83
N HIS A 82 -0.80 19.31 18.81
CA HIS A 82 -0.73 18.19 19.75
C HIS A 82 0.31 17.13 19.36
N LEU A 83 0.73 17.06 18.09
CA LEU A 83 1.76 16.11 17.66
C LEU A 83 3.10 16.35 18.37
N SER A 84 3.43 17.62 18.61
CA SER A 84 4.66 18.02 19.32
C SER A 84 4.71 17.48 20.76
N GLN A 85 3.55 17.31 21.41
CA GLN A 85 3.44 16.79 22.78
C GLN A 85 3.33 15.27 22.82
N ILE A 86 2.68 14.66 21.82
CA ILE A 86 2.47 13.21 21.75
C ILE A 86 3.77 12.50 21.37
N PHE A 87 4.53 13.03 20.42
CA PHE A 87 5.78 12.44 19.95
C PHE A 87 6.75 12.01 21.06
N PRO A 88 7.19 12.89 22.00
CA PRO A 88 8.13 12.50 23.04
C PRO A 88 7.56 11.41 23.96
N LYS A 89 6.26 11.46 24.29
CA LYS A 89 5.58 10.45 25.12
C LYS A 89 5.57 9.08 24.44
N MET A 90 5.29 9.03 23.15
CA MET A 90 5.34 7.78 22.38
C MET A 90 6.76 7.23 22.32
N LEU A 91 7.75 8.10 22.10
CA LEU A 91 9.15 7.71 22.02
C LEU A 91 9.64 7.11 23.34
N ASP A 92 9.30 7.71 24.48
CA ASP A 92 9.66 7.18 25.80
C ASP A 92 8.97 5.84 26.04
N LYS A 93 7.70 5.69 25.67
CA LYS A 93 7.00 4.39 25.78
C LYS A 93 7.63 3.31 24.91
N LEU A 94 8.06 3.64 23.69
CA LEU A 94 8.76 2.71 22.80
C LEU A 94 10.12 2.28 23.38
N ARG A 95 10.83 3.18 24.05
CA ARG A 95 12.09 2.88 24.75
C ARG A 95 11.86 1.96 25.95
N GLU A 96 10.86 2.24 26.77
CA GLU A 96 10.47 1.39 27.90
C GLU A 96 10.16 -0.05 27.47
N LEU A 97 9.51 -0.21 26.30
CA LEU A 97 9.15 -1.51 25.74
C LEU A 97 10.26 -2.15 24.90
N ASN A 98 11.41 -1.48 24.74
CA ASN A 98 12.50 -1.89 23.86
C ASN A 98 12.06 -2.16 22.40
N ARG A 99 11.17 -1.29 21.86
CA ARG A 99 10.59 -1.39 20.50
C ARG A 99 11.04 -0.26 19.57
N GLY A 100 11.98 0.58 20.01
CA GLY A 100 12.41 1.74 19.21
C GLY A 100 12.92 1.36 17.82
N ASN A 101 13.70 0.28 17.73
CA ASN A 101 14.24 -0.23 16.47
C ASN A 101 13.18 -0.87 15.55
N TRP A 102 12.02 -1.25 16.06
CA TRP A 102 10.97 -1.89 15.25
C TRP A 102 10.40 -0.96 14.20
N LEU A 103 10.48 0.35 14.45
CA LEU A 103 9.95 1.37 13.56
C LEU A 103 10.92 1.74 12.45
N ASN A 104 12.21 1.46 12.58
CA ASN A 104 13.24 1.97 11.69
C ASN A 104 12.92 1.66 10.22
N GLU A 105 12.68 0.38 9.90
CA GLU A 105 12.37 -0.02 8.53
C GLU A 105 11.10 0.65 7.99
N GLU A 106 10.07 0.82 8.83
CA GLU A 106 8.85 1.49 8.40
C GLU A 106 9.05 2.99 8.18
N MET A 107 9.85 3.65 9.03
CA MET A 107 10.21 5.06 8.89
C MET A 107 11.07 5.29 7.65
N GLU A 108 12.06 4.42 7.40
CA GLU A 108 12.89 4.49 6.20
C GLU A 108 12.03 4.28 4.96
N ARG A 109 11.18 3.24 4.95
CA ARG A 109 10.29 2.93 3.82
C ARG A 109 9.34 4.08 3.50
N ILE A 110 8.65 4.65 4.48
CA ILE A 110 7.75 5.79 4.22
C ILE A 110 8.54 7.07 3.87
N SER A 111 9.81 7.16 4.26
CA SER A 111 10.67 8.30 3.88
C SER A 111 11.34 8.15 2.52
N ASP A 112 11.29 6.99 1.88
CA ASP A 112 11.99 6.77 0.60
C ASP A 112 11.32 7.53 -0.56
N PRO A 113 12.02 8.48 -1.22
CA PRO A 113 11.51 9.21 -2.38
C PRO A 113 11.03 8.33 -3.54
N GLU A 114 11.64 7.16 -3.75
CA GLU A 114 11.27 6.25 -4.84
C GLU A 114 9.84 5.73 -4.70
N ASN A 115 9.28 5.70 -3.49
CA ASN A 115 7.89 5.32 -3.25
C ASN A 115 6.87 6.36 -3.74
N TYR A 116 7.32 7.58 -4.00
CA TYR A 116 6.50 8.70 -4.47
C TYR A 116 6.80 9.07 -5.93
N ALA A 117 7.89 8.55 -6.48
CA ALA A 117 8.26 8.71 -7.87
C ALA A 117 7.14 8.19 -8.79
N ASN A 118 6.53 9.10 -9.54
CA ASN A 118 5.50 8.76 -10.49
C ASN A 118 6.10 8.80 -11.91
N ASP A 119 6.60 7.66 -12.35
CA ASP A 119 7.05 7.46 -13.74
C ASP A 119 5.85 7.10 -14.63
N PRO A 120 5.49 7.92 -15.63
CA PRO A 120 4.44 7.58 -16.60
C PRO A 120 4.64 6.20 -17.25
N ASP A 121 5.88 5.80 -17.54
CA ASP A 121 6.18 4.57 -18.27
C ASP A 121 6.08 3.31 -17.40
N LYS A 122 5.98 3.47 -16.07
CA LYS A 122 5.68 2.40 -15.10
C LYS A 122 4.22 2.42 -14.62
N SER A 123 3.44 3.43 -14.99
CA SER A 123 2.06 3.60 -14.48
C SER A 123 1.12 2.43 -14.81
N TRP A 124 1.39 1.69 -15.88
CA TRP A 124 0.63 0.51 -16.30
C TRP A 124 0.66 -0.64 -15.29
N GLN A 125 1.70 -0.75 -14.47
CA GLN A 125 1.85 -1.84 -13.49
C GLN A 125 0.75 -1.80 -12.42
N ARG A 126 0.12 -0.63 -12.21
CA ARG A 126 -1.00 -0.43 -11.29
C ARG A 126 -2.35 -0.82 -11.90
N VAL A 127 -2.41 -1.02 -13.22
CA VAL A 127 -3.65 -1.33 -13.94
C VAL A 127 -3.84 -2.84 -14.01
N LYS A 128 -4.94 -3.33 -13.44
CA LYS A 128 -5.27 -4.76 -13.45
C LYS A 128 -5.70 -5.21 -14.85
N ILE A 129 -5.02 -6.20 -15.41
CA ILE A 129 -5.36 -6.82 -16.69
C ILE A 129 -5.11 -8.33 -16.63
N GLN A 130 -5.96 -9.12 -17.28
CA GLN A 130 -5.86 -10.60 -17.29
C GLN A 130 -4.89 -11.12 -18.37
N SER A 131 -4.71 -10.36 -19.45
CA SER A 131 -3.84 -10.77 -20.56
C SER A 131 -2.37 -10.65 -20.20
N ARG A 132 -1.58 -11.67 -20.54
CA ARG A 132 -0.12 -11.68 -20.48
C ARG A 132 0.53 -11.66 -21.87
N LYS A 133 -0.23 -11.31 -22.92
CA LYS A 133 0.34 -11.22 -24.28
C LYS A 133 1.23 -9.98 -24.38
N PRO A 134 2.47 -10.08 -24.88
CA PRO A 134 3.40 -8.95 -24.99
C PRO A 134 2.79 -7.74 -25.73
N ASP A 135 2.03 -7.97 -26.81
CA ASP A 135 1.39 -6.89 -27.57
C ASP A 135 0.34 -6.12 -26.75
N VAL A 136 -0.41 -6.84 -25.91
CA VAL A 136 -1.45 -6.24 -25.06
C VAL A 136 -0.80 -5.43 -23.94
N LEU A 137 0.24 -5.97 -23.30
CA LEU A 137 0.96 -5.28 -22.23
C LEU A 137 1.74 -4.07 -22.76
N GLY A 138 2.30 -4.17 -23.96
CA GLY A 138 2.96 -3.06 -24.64
C GLY A 138 2.01 -1.90 -24.95
N ARG A 139 0.79 -2.20 -25.45
CA ARG A 139 -0.27 -1.20 -25.59
C ARG A 139 -0.71 -0.62 -24.25
N LEU A 140 -0.84 -1.46 -23.22
CA LEU A 140 -1.19 -1.00 -21.87
C LEU A 140 -0.16 0.01 -21.33
N GLN A 141 1.13 -0.28 -21.50
CA GLN A 141 2.23 0.61 -21.13
C GLN A 141 2.13 1.96 -21.85
N ALA A 142 2.01 1.95 -23.18
CA ALA A 142 1.90 3.17 -23.97
C ALA A 142 0.67 4.01 -23.59
N LEU A 143 -0.49 3.37 -23.43
CA LEU A 143 -1.74 4.03 -23.04
C LEU A 143 -1.69 4.60 -21.63
N ALA A 144 -1.13 3.88 -20.67
CA ALA A 144 -1.01 4.35 -19.30
C ALA A 144 -0.08 5.55 -19.20
N ALA A 145 1.06 5.51 -19.89
CA ALA A 145 2.00 6.61 -19.97
C ALA A 145 1.40 7.85 -20.64
N TRP A 146 0.67 7.67 -21.75
CA TRP A 146 -0.10 8.73 -22.40
C TRP A 146 -1.12 9.36 -21.44
N ARG A 147 -1.94 8.53 -20.79
CA ARG A 147 -2.97 9.01 -19.85
C ARG A 147 -2.36 9.82 -18.72
N GLU A 148 -1.23 9.37 -18.17
CA GLU A 148 -0.52 10.05 -17.10
C GLU A 148 0.01 11.41 -17.55
N ARG A 149 0.59 11.50 -18.76
CA ARG A 149 1.05 12.76 -19.35
C ARG A 149 -0.11 13.74 -19.60
N GLU A 150 -1.22 13.27 -20.15
CA GLU A 150 -2.42 14.09 -20.36
C GLU A 150 -3.03 14.60 -19.04
N ALA A 151 -3.09 13.74 -18.03
CA ALA A 151 -3.60 14.09 -16.71
C ALA A 151 -2.76 15.18 -16.04
N ARG A 152 -1.42 15.07 -16.14
CA ARG A 152 -0.48 16.10 -15.66
C ARG A 152 -0.62 17.41 -16.42
N HIS A 153 -0.64 17.34 -17.75
CA HIS A 153 -0.76 18.53 -18.59
C HIS A 153 -2.04 19.32 -18.27
N LYS A 154 -3.15 18.62 -18.02
CA LYS A 154 -4.43 19.24 -17.67
C LYS A 154 -4.62 19.51 -16.18
N ASN A 155 -3.67 19.08 -15.33
CA ASN A 155 -3.77 19.12 -13.88
C ASN A 155 -5.10 18.56 -13.35
N ILE A 156 -5.48 17.37 -13.81
CA ILE A 156 -6.69 16.67 -13.35
C ILE A 156 -6.38 15.22 -12.97
N PRO A 157 -7.17 14.58 -12.10
CA PRO A 157 -6.98 13.18 -11.78
C PRO A 157 -7.02 12.29 -13.03
N ARG A 158 -6.09 11.34 -13.14
CA ARG A 158 -5.97 10.43 -14.30
C ARG A 158 -7.27 9.71 -14.67
N GLY A 159 -8.07 9.34 -13.66
CA GLY A 159 -9.38 8.70 -13.86
C GLY A 159 -10.47 9.60 -14.45
N ARG A 160 -10.25 10.92 -14.53
CA ARG A 160 -11.10 11.85 -15.29
C ARG A 160 -10.75 11.89 -16.78
N ILE A 161 -9.52 11.50 -17.15
CA ILE A 161 -9.15 11.28 -18.56
C ILE A 161 -9.79 9.98 -19.03
N MET A 162 -9.48 8.87 -18.35
CA MET A 162 -10.00 7.54 -18.67
C MET A 162 -9.84 6.59 -17.47
N LYS A 163 -10.85 5.76 -17.21
CA LYS A 163 -10.83 4.74 -16.14
C LYS A 163 -9.87 3.59 -16.47
N ASP A 164 -9.38 2.90 -15.43
CA ASP A 164 -8.45 1.78 -15.59
C ASP A 164 -9.06 0.64 -16.41
N GLU A 165 -10.35 0.37 -16.21
CA GLU A 165 -11.08 -0.68 -16.92
C GLU A 165 -11.18 -0.38 -18.41
N THR A 166 -11.51 0.86 -18.78
CA THR A 166 -11.54 1.30 -20.18
C THR A 166 -10.15 1.27 -20.80
N LEU A 167 -9.12 1.67 -20.04
CA LEU A 167 -7.74 1.63 -20.50
C LEU A 167 -7.28 0.18 -20.81
N ALA A 168 -7.62 -0.77 -19.93
CA ALA A 168 -7.32 -2.19 -20.11
C ALA A 168 -8.12 -2.83 -21.27
N ASP A 169 -9.36 -2.38 -21.48
CA ASP A 169 -10.19 -2.83 -22.59
C ASP A 169 -9.62 -2.38 -23.95
N ILE A 170 -9.25 -1.10 -24.10
CA ILE A 170 -8.59 -0.59 -25.31
C ILE A 170 -7.27 -1.31 -25.57
N ALA A 171 -6.48 -1.60 -24.52
CA ALA A 171 -5.24 -2.37 -24.68
C ALA A 171 -5.51 -3.80 -25.23
N SER A 172 -6.61 -4.42 -24.80
CA SER A 172 -7.01 -5.77 -25.23
C SER A 172 -7.65 -5.78 -26.61
N HIS A 173 -8.49 -4.78 -26.90
CA HIS A 173 -9.31 -4.65 -28.10
C HIS A 173 -9.11 -3.25 -28.72
N PRO A 174 -7.95 -2.97 -29.34
CA PRO A 174 -7.64 -1.64 -29.82
C PRO A 174 -8.60 -1.23 -30.96
N PRO A 175 -9.16 0.00 -30.92
CA PRO A 175 -9.89 0.59 -32.04
C PRO A 175 -9.03 0.62 -33.31
N LYS A 176 -9.65 0.42 -34.49
CA LYS A 176 -8.93 0.44 -35.77
C LYS A 176 -8.77 1.85 -36.32
N ALA A 177 -9.72 2.72 -36.04
CA ALA A 177 -9.72 4.12 -36.42
C ALA A 177 -10.22 4.99 -35.26
N GLN A 178 -9.85 6.27 -35.24
CA GLN A 178 -10.29 7.20 -34.20
C GLN A 178 -11.82 7.26 -34.08
N ALA A 179 -12.55 7.16 -35.20
CA ALA A 179 -14.00 7.19 -35.19
C ALA A 179 -14.66 6.04 -34.40
N ASP A 180 -13.94 4.92 -34.22
CA ASP A 180 -14.38 3.79 -33.40
C ASP A 180 -14.28 4.07 -31.89
N LEU A 181 -13.57 5.12 -31.45
CA LEU A 181 -13.52 5.52 -30.04
C LEU A 181 -14.90 5.86 -29.47
N ALA A 182 -15.83 6.35 -30.30
CA ALA A 182 -17.21 6.61 -29.89
C ALA A 182 -17.98 5.33 -29.49
N LYS A 183 -17.49 4.14 -29.86
CA LYS A 183 -18.08 2.84 -29.50
C LYS A 183 -17.49 2.27 -28.21
N VAL A 184 -16.38 2.84 -27.71
CA VAL A 184 -15.69 2.36 -26.52
C VAL A 184 -16.46 2.78 -25.27
N ARG A 185 -16.82 1.80 -24.44
CA ARG A 185 -17.55 2.06 -23.19
C ARG A 185 -16.68 2.86 -22.22
N GLY A 186 -17.24 3.96 -21.71
CA GLY A 186 -16.57 4.83 -20.74
C GLY A 186 -15.80 6.00 -21.35
N LEU A 187 -15.76 6.11 -22.68
CA LEU A 187 -15.29 7.32 -23.38
C LEU A 187 -16.46 8.22 -23.79
N SER A 188 -16.18 9.52 -23.89
CA SER A 188 -17.11 10.48 -24.48
C SER A 188 -17.16 10.32 -26.00
N ALA A 189 -18.35 10.45 -26.60
CA ALA A 189 -18.52 10.39 -28.05
C ALA A 189 -17.68 11.44 -28.81
N ALA A 190 -17.33 12.55 -28.15
CA ALA A 190 -16.47 13.60 -28.70
C ALA A 190 -15.04 13.15 -29.01
N TRP A 191 -14.61 11.96 -28.57
CA TRP A 191 -13.27 11.44 -28.85
C TRP A 191 -13.14 10.89 -30.28
N ARG A 192 -14.27 10.77 -31.01
CA ARG A 192 -14.31 10.39 -32.43
C ARG A 192 -13.46 11.30 -33.31
N ASP A 193 -13.37 12.58 -32.97
CA ASP A 193 -12.79 13.64 -33.82
C ASP A 193 -11.98 14.69 -33.05
N ASN A 194 -11.95 14.66 -31.71
CA ASN A 194 -11.12 15.60 -30.94
C ASN A 194 -9.63 15.22 -30.89
N GLU A 195 -8.80 16.19 -30.51
CA GLU A 195 -7.34 16.01 -30.42
C GLU A 195 -6.90 14.98 -29.36
N ILE A 196 -7.71 14.78 -28.30
CA ILE A 196 -7.38 13.80 -27.24
C ILE A 196 -7.48 12.39 -27.81
N GLY A 197 -8.52 12.13 -28.60
CA GLY A 197 -8.73 10.86 -29.30
C GLY A 197 -7.61 10.60 -30.30
N ASP A 198 -7.20 11.62 -31.05
CA ASP A 198 -6.06 11.51 -31.97
C ASP A 198 -4.76 11.15 -31.24
N ARG A 199 -4.41 11.87 -30.17
CA ARG A 199 -3.22 11.55 -29.36
C ARG A 199 -3.27 10.15 -28.72
N LEU A 200 -4.45 9.69 -28.31
CA LEU A 200 -4.63 8.30 -27.85
C LEU A 200 -4.34 7.31 -28.98
N MET A 201 -4.88 7.54 -30.18
CA MET A 201 -4.66 6.66 -31.33
C MET A 201 -3.18 6.61 -31.72
N ILE A 202 -2.48 7.74 -31.69
CA ILE A 202 -1.03 7.79 -31.88
C ILE A 202 -0.32 6.89 -30.85
N ALA A 203 -0.69 6.97 -29.57
CA ALA A 203 -0.11 6.12 -28.53
C ALA A 203 -0.39 4.62 -28.75
N VAL A 204 -1.58 4.26 -29.22
CA VAL A 204 -1.94 2.87 -29.57
C VAL A 204 -1.12 2.36 -30.76
N THR A 205 -0.99 3.16 -31.82
CA THR A 205 -0.28 2.78 -33.04
C THR A 205 1.23 2.72 -32.84
N ALA A 206 1.79 3.61 -32.01
CA ALA A 206 3.21 3.63 -31.69
C ALA A 206 3.62 2.54 -30.68
N ALA A 207 2.66 1.88 -30.04
CA ALA A 207 2.93 0.85 -29.06
C ALA A 207 3.69 -0.34 -29.68
N LYS A 208 4.71 -0.80 -28.97
CA LYS A 208 5.49 -1.99 -29.32
C LYS A 208 5.17 -3.11 -28.34
N PRO A 209 5.35 -4.39 -28.73
CA PRO A 209 5.22 -5.50 -27.79
C PRO A 209 6.17 -5.30 -26.61
N LEU A 210 5.69 -5.61 -25.40
CA LEU A 210 6.51 -5.48 -24.19
C LEU A 210 7.73 -6.39 -24.29
N SER A 211 8.89 -5.86 -23.91
CA SER A 211 10.16 -6.58 -24.00
C SER A 211 10.17 -7.77 -23.03
N ARG A 212 10.98 -8.81 -23.31
CA ARG A 212 11.08 -9.99 -22.42
C ARG A 212 11.55 -9.64 -21.01
N SER A 213 12.42 -8.64 -20.86
CA SER A 213 12.92 -8.20 -19.55
C SER A 213 11.88 -7.42 -18.74
N ASP A 214 10.94 -6.75 -19.42
CA ASP A 214 9.89 -5.95 -18.77
C ASP A 214 8.61 -6.75 -18.51
N MET A 215 8.54 -7.98 -19.01
CA MET A 215 7.40 -8.85 -18.79
C MET A 215 7.19 -9.09 -17.29
N PRO A 216 5.97 -8.92 -16.77
CA PRO A 216 5.68 -9.25 -15.38
C PRO A 216 6.09 -10.68 -15.10
N GLU A 217 6.82 -10.88 -14.00
CA GLU A 217 7.16 -12.21 -13.56
C GLU A 217 5.89 -13.05 -13.44
N ARG A 218 5.97 -14.30 -13.91
CA ARG A 218 4.95 -15.26 -13.57
C ARG A 218 5.09 -15.47 -12.07
N THR A 219 4.24 -14.82 -11.29
CA THR A 219 3.95 -15.28 -9.94
C THR A 219 3.66 -16.76 -10.09
N ARG A 220 4.59 -17.60 -9.63
CA ARG A 220 4.33 -19.02 -9.48
C ARG A 220 3.10 -19.02 -8.58
N GLY A 221 1.94 -19.38 -9.13
CA GLY A 221 0.78 -19.62 -8.29
C GLY A 221 1.27 -20.52 -7.17
N SER A 222 0.99 -20.13 -5.92
CA SER A 222 1.40 -20.84 -4.71
C SER A 222 1.52 -22.32 -5.04
N GLY A 223 2.71 -22.90 -4.84
CA GLY A 223 3.03 -24.27 -5.29
C GLY A 223 2.06 -25.34 -4.77
N ASN A 224 1.10 -24.97 -3.92
CA ASN A 224 0.20 -25.84 -3.20
C ASN A 224 -1.29 -25.66 -3.59
N GLY A 225 -1.62 -24.88 -4.63
CA GLY A 225 -3.01 -24.77 -5.11
C GLY A 225 -3.99 -24.33 -4.01
N LYS A 226 -5.09 -25.08 -3.78
CA LYS A 226 -6.08 -24.81 -2.71
C LYS A 226 -5.49 -24.95 -1.30
N ASP A 227 -4.52 -25.83 -1.11
CA ASP A 227 -3.95 -26.13 0.20
C ASP A 227 -3.06 -24.99 0.70
N GLY A 228 -2.35 -24.30 -0.20
CA GLY A 228 -1.56 -23.12 0.17
C GLY A 228 -2.40 -21.97 0.73
N ALA A 229 -3.65 -21.81 0.26
CA ALA A 229 -4.57 -20.82 0.81
C ALA A 229 -4.98 -21.16 2.26
N LEU A 230 -5.22 -22.45 2.55
CA LEU A 230 -5.52 -22.92 3.90
C LEU A 230 -4.34 -22.72 4.85
N VAL A 231 -3.12 -23.01 4.39
CA VAL A 231 -1.90 -22.75 5.16
C VAL A 231 -1.72 -21.25 5.42
N ALA A 232 -1.98 -20.40 4.42
CA ALA A 232 -1.94 -18.95 4.62
C ALA A 232 -2.98 -18.46 5.66
N ASP A 233 -4.16 -19.08 5.72
CA ASP A 233 -5.15 -18.76 6.74
C ASP A 233 -4.74 -19.22 8.15
N LEU A 234 -4.04 -20.36 8.27
CA LEU A 234 -3.41 -20.78 9.52
C LEU A 234 -2.31 -19.80 9.96
N LEU A 235 -1.50 -19.30 9.03
CA LEU A 235 -0.50 -18.25 9.30
C LEU A 235 -1.15 -16.95 9.77
N LYS A 236 -2.24 -16.51 9.14
CA LYS A 236 -3.00 -15.31 9.58
C LYS A 236 -3.56 -15.50 10.99
N LEU A 237 -4.02 -16.71 11.33
CA LEU A 237 -4.46 -17.03 12.69
C LEU A 237 -3.30 -16.95 13.69
N LEU A 238 -2.15 -17.56 13.37
CA LEU A 238 -0.94 -17.49 14.19
C LEU A 238 -0.52 -16.04 14.44
N LEU A 239 -0.47 -15.24 13.38
CA LEU A 239 -0.14 -13.81 13.44
C LEU A 239 -1.06 -13.07 14.41
N LYS A 240 -2.37 -13.33 14.34
CA LYS A 240 -3.36 -12.71 15.22
C LYS A 240 -3.16 -13.10 16.69
N ILE A 241 -2.72 -14.33 16.97
CA ILE A 241 -2.38 -14.77 18.32
C ILE A 241 -1.14 -14.03 18.81
N ARG A 242 -0.03 -14.10 18.05
CA ARG A 242 1.24 -13.45 18.42
C ARG A 242 1.08 -11.95 18.59
N SER A 243 0.41 -11.28 17.66
CA SER A 243 0.05 -9.86 17.73
C SER A 243 -0.63 -9.48 19.04
N ARG A 244 -1.56 -10.31 19.54
CA ARG A 244 -2.24 -10.07 20.82
C ARG A 244 -1.34 -10.33 22.02
N GLU A 245 -0.54 -11.39 21.99
CA GLU A 245 0.37 -11.74 23.08
C GLU A 245 1.42 -10.65 23.31
N ILE A 246 1.98 -10.10 22.23
CA ILE A 246 2.99 -9.04 22.31
C ILE A 246 2.37 -7.64 22.29
N ASN A 247 1.05 -7.49 22.20
CA ASN A 247 0.33 -6.22 22.10
C ASN A 247 0.90 -5.28 21.01
N VAL A 248 0.92 -5.77 19.77
CA VAL A 248 1.42 -5.06 18.58
C VAL A 248 0.46 -5.31 17.43
N ALA A 249 0.20 -4.32 16.59
CA ALA A 249 -0.68 -4.49 15.46
C ALA A 249 -0.14 -5.51 14.44
N SER A 250 -0.98 -6.44 13.97
CA SER A 250 -0.61 -7.52 13.04
C SER A 250 0.09 -7.01 11.79
N ARG A 251 -0.41 -5.92 11.20
CA ARG A 251 0.15 -5.33 9.98
C ARG A 251 1.58 -4.83 10.11
N LEU A 252 2.03 -4.49 11.32
CA LEU A 252 3.42 -4.10 11.56
C LEU A 252 4.36 -5.31 11.51
N ILE A 253 3.85 -6.48 11.90
CA ILE A 253 4.60 -7.74 11.99
C ILE A 253 4.70 -8.42 10.62
N ALA A 254 3.61 -8.53 9.86
CA ALA A 254 3.63 -9.17 8.54
C ALA A 254 2.45 -8.74 7.67
N LYS A 255 2.65 -8.72 6.34
CA LYS A 255 1.58 -8.48 5.36
C LYS A 255 0.93 -9.78 4.91
N SER A 256 -0.32 -9.69 4.43
CA SER A 256 -1.05 -10.88 3.96
C SER A 256 -0.41 -11.54 2.75
N ASP A 257 0.19 -10.78 1.83
CA ASP A 257 0.90 -11.32 0.67
C ASP A 257 2.14 -12.12 1.06
N GLU A 258 2.86 -11.70 2.10
CA GLU A 258 4.01 -12.45 2.61
C GLU A 258 3.59 -13.80 3.21
N MET A 259 2.39 -13.92 3.78
CA MET A 259 1.87 -15.21 4.25
C MET A 259 1.57 -16.16 3.11
N GLU A 260 0.99 -15.66 2.03
CA GLU A 260 0.70 -16.45 0.83
C GLU A 260 2.00 -16.91 0.16
N ARG A 261 3.01 -16.03 0.11
CA ARG A 261 4.36 -16.34 -0.38
C ARG A 261 5.06 -17.38 0.48
N LEU A 262 5.06 -17.22 1.81
CA LEU A 262 5.63 -18.18 2.75
C LEU A 262 4.98 -19.56 2.64
N ALA A 263 3.64 -19.60 2.59
CA ALA A 263 2.85 -20.82 2.39
C ALA A 263 3.10 -21.46 1.02
N GLY A 264 3.45 -20.65 0.01
CA GLY A 264 3.87 -21.08 -1.32
C GLY A 264 5.30 -21.61 -1.40
N GLY A 265 6.04 -21.65 -0.28
CA GLY A 265 7.41 -22.16 -0.20
C GLY A 265 8.49 -21.09 -0.35
N GLU A 266 8.13 -19.82 -0.49
CA GLU A 266 9.11 -18.74 -0.58
C GLU A 266 9.77 -18.48 0.77
N ARG A 267 11.08 -18.19 0.75
CA ARG A 267 11.89 -17.96 1.97
C ARG A 267 12.78 -16.72 1.88
N GLU A 268 12.88 -16.11 0.71
CA GLU A 268 13.72 -14.94 0.46
C GLU A 268 12.85 -13.68 0.27
N GLY A 269 13.38 -12.52 0.65
CA GLY A 269 12.67 -11.24 0.46
C GLY A 269 11.37 -11.11 1.26
N LEU A 270 11.24 -11.85 2.37
CA LEU A 270 10.12 -11.76 3.32
C LEU A 270 10.59 -11.04 4.58
N SER A 271 10.03 -9.87 4.86
CA SER A 271 10.37 -9.05 6.03
C SER A 271 10.08 -9.80 7.34
N LEU A 272 9.03 -10.63 7.36
CA LEU A 272 8.66 -11.46 8.50
C LEU A 272 9.77 -12.46 8.89
N LEU A 273 10.69 -12.78 7.98
CA LEU A 273 11.80 -13.71 8.22
C LEU A 273 13.11 -13.02 8.62
N SER A 274 13.07 -11.74 8.99
CA SER A 274 14.26 -10.99 9.41
C SER A 274 14.04 -10.13 10.64
N GLY A 275 15.14 -9.81 11.33
CA GLY A 275 15.17 -8.92 12.49
C GLY A 275 14.17 -9.30 13.59
N TRP A 276 13.57 -8.29 14.22
CA TRP A 276 12.62 -8.49 15.32
C TRP A 276 11.37 -9.26 14.88
N ARG A 277 10.94 -9.15 13.61
CA ARG A 277 9.76 -9.87 13.11
C ARG A 277 9.99 -11.37 13.12
N PHE A 278 11.20 -11.81 12.78
CA PHE A 278 11.58 -13.22 12.87
C PHE A 278 11.45 -13.72 14.30
N GLU A 279 12.00 -12.98 15.26
CA GLU A 279 11.96 -13.32 16.69
C GLU A 279 10.54 -13.37 17.24
N GLN A 280 9.66 -12.46 16.83
CA GLN A 280 8.29 -12.35 17.37
C GLN A 280 7.26 -13.22 16.65
N PHE A 281 7.50 -13.59 15.39
CA PHE A 281 6.52 -14.29 14.56
C PHE A 281 7.14 -15.21 13.51
N GLY A 282 8.17 -14.76 12.78
CA GLY A 282 8.70 -15.48 11.63
C GLY A 282 9.21 -16.88 11.93
N SER A 283 9.84 -17.10 13.09
CA SER A 283 10.29 -18.43 13.51
C SER A 283 9.12 -19.41 13.67
N ASP A 284 8.03 -18.98 14.32
CA ASP A 284 6.84 -19.84 14.48
C ASP A 284 6.10 -20.03 13.16
N ALA A 285 6.09 -18.99 12.31
CA ALA A 285 5.53 -19.05 10.98
C ALA A 285 6.23 -20.11 10.13
N LEU A 286 7.57 -20.18 10.20
CA LEU A 286 8.36 -21.24 9.59
C LEU A 286 8.05 -22.61 10.17
N ASP A 287 8.04 -22.74 11.50
CA ASP A 287 7.72 -24.00 12.16
C ASP A 287 6.34 -24.52 11.75
N LEU A 288 5.37 -23.63 11.57
CA LEU A 288 4.02 -24.00 11.11
C LEU A 288 4.03 -24.53 9.67
N VAL A 289 4.68 -23.82 8.73
CA VAL A 289 4.70 -24.26 7.32
C VAL A 289 5.61 -25.47 7.08
N GLU A 290 6.54 -25.74 7.99
CA GLU A 290 7.44 -26.90 7.95
C GLU A 290 6.92 -28.08 8.79
N GLY A 291 5.69 -27.97 9.31
CA GLY A 291 5.02 -29.04 10.03
C GLY A 291 5.64 -29.37 11.37
N ARG A 292 6.42 -28.45 11.96
CA ARG A 292 7.00 -28.50 13.32
C ARG A 292 6.10 -27.89 14.40
N MET A 293 5.00 -27.25 13.99
CA MET A 293 3.99 -26.68 14.88
C MET A 293 2.58 -27.06 14.43
N ALA A 294 1.69 -27.27 15.40
CA ALA A 294 0.27 -27.52 15.18
C ALA A 294 -0.61 -26.71 16.14
N PHE A 295 -1.85 -26.48 15.72
CA PHE A 295 -2.91 -25.94 16.58
C PHE A 295 -3.67 -27.07 17.26
N ALA A 296 -4.04 -26.86 18.51
CA ALA A 296 -4.94 -27.73 19.27
C ALA A 296 -6.02 -26.89 19.95
N VAL A 297 -7.20 -27.45 20.18
CA VAL A 297 -8.22 -26.83 21.02
C VAL A 297 -8.33 -27.63 22.31
N VAL A 298 -7.95 -27.03 23.43
CA VAL A 298 -7.99 -27.65 24.76
C VAL A 298 -8.96 -26.86 25.62
N ASN A 299 -10.03 -27.50 26.10
CA ASN A 299 -11.07 -26.88 26.91
C ASN A 299 -11.66 -25.61 26.25
N GLY A 300 -11.93 -25.69 24.93
CA GLY A 300 -12.46 -24.58 24.14
C GLY A 300 -11.47 -23.43 23.88
N LYS A 301 -10.20 -23.57 24.28
CA LYS A 301 -9.15 -22.56 24.05
C LYS A 301 -8.17 -23.06 23.00
N LEU A 302 -7.85 -22.20 22.04
CA LEU A 302 -6.80 -22.46 21.05
C LEU A 302 -5.43 -22.49 21.75
N LYS A 303 -4.65 -23.52 21.45
CA LYS A 303 -3.30 -23.79 21.94
C LYS A 303 -2.40 -24.13 20.77
N MET A 304 -1.11 -23.90 20.94
CA MET A 304 -0.07 -24.28 19.99
C MET A 304 0.76 -25.37 20.64
N THR A 305 1.14 -26.39 19.87
CA THR A 305 2.06 -27.44 20.28
C THR A 305 3.12 -27.63 19.21
N ARG A 306 4.31 -28.06 19.62
CA ARG A 306 5.28 -28.58 18.67
C ARG A 306 4.86 -29.98 18.26
N THR A 307 4.93 -30.27 16.98
CA THR A 307 4.80 -31.64 16.49
C THR A 307 6.12 -32.33 16.80
N GLY A 308 6.07 -33.54 17.36
CA GLY A 308 7.27 -34.35 17.49
C GLY A 308 7.87 -34.55 16.11
N THR A 309 9.19 -34.39 15.97
CA THR A 309 9.91 -34.86 14.78
C THR A 309 9.60 -36.34 14.63
N GLY A 310 8.92 -36.72 13.55
CA GLY A 310 8.61 -38.12 13.27
C GLY A 310 9.89 -38.93 13.14
N GLU A 311 10.19 -39.71 14.17
CA GLU A 311 10.81 -41.03 14.07
C GLU A 311 9.93 -41.95 14.91
N ASP A 312 8.96 -42.59 14.26
CA ASP A 312 8.30 -43.84 14.68
C ASP A 312 8.28 -44.77 13.47
#